data_AF-A0A347U8E9-F1
#
_entry.id   AF-A0A347U8E9-F1
#
_cell.length_a   1.000
_cell.length_b   1.000
_cell.length_c   1.000
_cell.angle_alpha   90.00
_cell.angle_beta   90.00
_cell.angle_gamma   90.00
#
_symmetry.space_group_name_H-M   'P 1'
#
loop_
_entity.id
_entity.type
_entity.pdbx_description
1 polymer ?
#
loop_
_entity_poly.entity_id
_entity_poly.type
_entity_poly.pdbx_seq_one_letter_code
_entity_poly.pdbx_strand_id
1 'polypeptide(L)'
;MENISNDDFIKLLNIALKDEKINNYEFKMLLYIFNNSDFLITQLKKDLRISSFNMISKFLKNLVNENYIIKVSKHIKNSKNVSSYNYFINVEKLQLQNNNKNTINNAFYDNWNLYYYFFEKIPTNKKVDKNLNLKQITLLLEFDNYPILYLKNLIDFVSENEELKFLYSRPLSFRKNINEIISLYENKNQITSTKEN
;
A
#
# COMPACT_ATOMS: atom_id res chain seq x y z
N MET A 1 16.71 0.02 -26.68
CA MET A 1 15.95 0.29 -25.45
C MET A 1 16.90 0.97 -24.49
N GLU A 2 16.59 2.20 -24.08
CA GLU A 2 17.39 2.87 -23.05
C GLU A 2 17.28 2.08 -21.75
N ASN A 3 18.41 1.92 -21.05
CA ASN A 3 18.38 1.38 -19.70
C ASN A 3 17.65 2.41 -18.82
N ILE A 4 16.53 2.01 -18.23
CA ILE A 4 15.81 2.85 -17.27
C ILE A 4 16.77 3.22 -16.13
N SER A 5 16.82 4.50 -15.77
CA SER A 5 17.60 4.94 -14.62
C SER A 5 17.05 4.30 -13.34
N ASN A 6 17.89 4.12 -12.33
CA ASN A 6 17.41 3.62 -11.03
C ASN A 6 16.29 4.51 -10.46
N ASP A 7 16.38 5.83 -10.65
CA ASP A 7 15.39 6.77 -10.15
C ASP A 7 14.04 6.61 -10.85
N ASP A 8 14.05 6.41 -12.18
CA ASP A 8 12.83 6.19 -12.95
C ASP A 8 12.22 4.82 -12.64
N PHE A 9 13.06 3.81 -12.36
CA PHE A 9 12.56 2.53 -11.88
C PHE A 9 11.93 2.63 -10.50
N ILE A 10 12.53 3.38 -9.57
CA ILE A 10 11.92 3.65 -8.25
C ILE A 10 10.57 4.34 -8.39
N LYS A 11 10.44 5.32 -9.30
CA LYS A 11 9.14 5.96 -9.60
C LYS A 11 8.13 4.93 -10.13
N LEU A 12 8.54 4.04 -11.04
CA LEU A 12 7.67 3.02 -11.60
C LEU A 12 7.23 2.00 -10.54
N LEU A 13 8.12 1.61 -9.62
CA LEU A 13 7.77 0.77 -8.48
C LEU A 13 6.77 1.46 -7.56
N ASN A 14 6.94 2.75 -7.29
CA ASN A 14 5.98 3.52 -6.50
C ASN A 14 4.59 3.58 -7.15
N ILE A 15 4.52 3.59 -8.48
CA ILE A 15 3.26 3.47 -9.22
C ILE A 15 2.69 2.06 -9.07
N ALA A 16 3.51 1.02 -9.31
CA ALA A 16 3.10 -0.38 -9.23
C ALA A 16 2.64 -0.79 -7.83
N LEU A 17 3.25 -0.23 -6.77
CA LEU A 17 2.83 -0.44 -5.38
C LEU A 17 1.43 0.09 -5.08
N LYS A 18 0.96 1.09 -5.85
CA LYS A 18 -0.32 1.77 -5.65
C LYS A 18 -1.41 1.33 -6.63
N ASP A 19 -1.06 0.52 -7.62
CA ASP A 19 -1.97 0.06 -8.65
C ASP A 19 -2.67 -1.21 -8.18
N GLU A 20 -3.94 -1.11 -7.81
CA GLU A 20 -4.75 -2.24 -7.33
C GLU A 20 -4.87 -3.38 -8.36
N LYS A 21 -4.61 -3.08 -9.63
CA LYS A 21 -4.58 -4.08 -10.69
C LYS A 21 -3.32 -4.94 -10.68
N ILE A 22 -2.31 -4.55 -9.90
CA ILE A 22 -1.05 -5.26 -9.71
C ILE A 22 -1.04 -5.95 -8.35
N ASN A 23 -0.90 -7.26 -8.36
CA ASN A 23 -0.76 -8.06 -7.14
C ASN A 23 0.70 -8.21 -6.69
N ASN A 24 0.90 -8.73 -5.48
CA ASN A 24 2.23 -8.94 -4.89
C ASN A 24 3.19 -9.80 -5.74
N TYR A 25 2.70 -10.76 -6.51
CA TYR A 25 3.56 -11.58 -7.37
C TYR A 25 3.96 -10.83 -8.64
N GLU A 26 3.05 -10.05 -9.21
CA GLU A 26 3.32 -9.17 -10.34
C GLU A 26 4.32 -8.07 -9.96
N PHE A 27 4.19 -7.49 -8.77
CA PHE A 27 5.17 -6.55 -8.23
C PHE A 27 6.57 -7.15 -8.07
N LYS A 28 6.67 -8.35 -7.48
CA LYS A 28 7.95 -9.07 -7.37
C LYS A 28 8.54 -9.43 -8.74
N MET A 29 7.68 -9.69 -9.72
CA MET A 29 8.09 -9.99 -11.09
C MET A 29 8.66 -8.74 -11.78
N LEU A 30 8.13 -7.54 -11.51
CA LEU A 30 8.73 -6.29 -11.99
C LEU A 30 10.14 -6.07 -11.45
N LEU A 31 10.32 -6.27 -10.14
CA LEU A 31 11.66 -6.23 -9.51
C LEU A 31 12.61 -7.24 -10.13
N TYR A 32 12.11 -8.44 -10.41
CA TYR A 32 12.93 -9.48 -11.04
C TYR A 32 13.36 -9.11 -12.45
N ILE A 33 12.42 -8.64 -13.29
CA ILE A 33 12.67 -8.24 -14.68
C ILE A 33 13.69 -7.09 -14.75
N PHE A 34 13.60 -6.14 -13.82
CA PHE A 34 14.57 -5.03 -13.78
C PHE A 34 15.99 -5.50 -13.43
N ASN A 35 16.11 -6.38 -12.44
CA ASN A 35 17.41 -6.87 -11.98
C ASN A 35 18.03 -7.92 -12.91
N ASN A 36 17.27 -8.51 -13.83
CA ASN A 36 17.71 -9.59 -14.70
C ASN A 36 17.37 -9.26 -16.16
N SER A 37 18.37 -8.83 -16.93
CA SER A 37 18.21 -8.46 -18.34
C SER A 37 17.84 -9.64 -19.25
N ASP A 38 18.18 -10.87 -18.85
CA ASP A 38 17.73 -12.11 -19.48
C ASP A 38 17.51 -13.18 -18.41
N PHE A 39 16.45 -13.98 -18.54
CA PHE A 39 16.14 -15.08 -17.63
C PHE A 39 15.29 -16.18 -18.28
N LEU A 40 15.38 -17.38 -17.72
CA LEU A 40 14.49 -18.49 -18.06
C LEU A 40 13.23 -18.42 -17.19
N ILE A 41 12.07 -18.77 -17.77
CA ILE A 41 10.80 -18.85 -17.01
C ILE A 41 10.90 -19.86 -15.85
N THR A 42 11.67 -20.94 -16.04
CA THR A 42 11.97 -21.93 -15.00
C THR A 42 12.73 -21.32 -13.82
N GLN A 43 13.67 -20.42 -14.11
CA GLN A 43 14.47 -19.72 -13.10
C GLN A 43 13.60 -18.69 -12.34
N LEU A 44 12.83 -17.87 -13.07
CA LEU A 44 11.83 -16.97 -12.49
C LEU A 44 10.87 -17.70 -11.54
N LYS A 45 10.35 -18.87 -11.95
CA LYS A 45 9.45 -19.70 -11.14
C LYS A 45 10.09 -20.08 -9.81
N LYS A 46 11.35 -20.52 -9.87
CA LYS A 46 12.11 -20.97 -8.69
C LYS A 46 12.38 -19.80 -7.75
N ASP A 47 12.87 -18.69 -8.28
CA ASP A 47 13.30 -17.52 -7.50
C ASP A 47 12.12 -16.83 -6.81
N LEU A 48 10.98 -16.72 -7.52
CA LEU A 48 9.76 -16.13 -6.98
C LEU A 48 8.86 -17.14 -6.25
N ARG A 49 9.27 -18.42 -6.17
CA ARG A 49 8.51 -19.53 -5.55
C ARG A 49 7.07 -19.64 -6.06
N ILE A 50 6.86 -19.44 -7.37
CA ILE A 50 5.54 -19.52 -7.99
C ILE A 50 5.20 -20.99 -8.26
N SER A 51 3.98 -21.38 -7.91
CA SER A 51 3.54 -22.78 -7.94
C SER A 51 3.48 -23.35 -9.37
N SER A 52 2.98 -22.59 -10.35
CA SER A 52 2.77 -23.05 -11.72
C SER A 52 3.23 -22.08 -12.80
N PHE A 53 3.59 -22.62 -13.96
CA PHE A 53 3.92 -21.82 -15.16
C PHE A 53 2.71 -21.02 -15.66
N ASN A 54 1.50 -21.55 -15.49
CA ASN A 54 0.27 -20.84 -15.87
C ASN A 54 0.09 -19.53 -15.09
N MET A 55 0.44 -19.53 -13.79
CA MET A 55 0.40 -18.31 -12.98
C MET A 55 1.42 -17.28 -13.46
N ILE A 56 2.62 -17.72 -13.82
CA ILE A 56 3.64 -16.83 -14.40
C ILE A 56 3.13 -16.20 -15.69
N SER A 57 2.61 -17.00 -16.61
CA SER A 57 2.04 -16.50 -17.87
C SER A 57 0.90 -15.51 -17.64
N LYS A 58 0.06 -15.76 -16.62
CA LYS A 58 -1.01 -14.83 -16.22
C LYS A 58 -0.43 -13.50 -15.73
N PHE A 59 0.55 -13.53 -14.84
CA PHE A 59 1.18 -12.33 -14.29
C PHE A 59 1.91 -11.51 -15.36
N LEU A 60 2.70 -12.16 -16.22
CA LEU A 60 3.37 -11.49 -17.34
C LEU A 60 2.37 -10.87 -18.32
N LYS A 61 1.27 -11.58 -18.62
CA LYS A 61 0.20 -11.03 -19.47
C LYS A 61 -0.44 -9.80 -18.83
N ASN A 62 -0.71 -9.83 -17.53
CA ASN A 62 -1.28 -8.69 -16.82
C ASN A 62 -0.34 -7.48 -16.82
N LEU A 63 0.95 -7.69 -16.52
CA LEU A 63 1.96 -6.63 -16.56
C LEU A 63 2.14 -6.01 -17.94
N VAL A 64 1.98 -6.80 -19.02
CA VAL A 64 1.96 -6.27 -20.40
C VAL A 64 0.69 -5.46 -20.64
N ASN A 65 -0.48 -5.97 -20.27
CA ASN A 65 -1.76 -5.29 -20.47
C ASN A 65 -1.84 -3.95 -19.72
N GLU A 66 -1.31 -3.90 -18.50
CA GLU A 66 -1.24 -2.69 -17.68
C GLU A 66 -0.04 -1.81 -18.03
N ASN A 67 0.67 -2.09 -19.13
CA ASN A 67 1.78 -1.31 -19.67
C ASN A 67 2.96 -1.14 -18.69
N TYR A 68 3.21 -2.09 -17.79
CA TYR A 68 4.41 -2.06 -16.95
C TYR A 68 5.62 -2.69 -17.62
N ILE A 69 5.40 -3.66 -18.51
CA ILE A 69 6.47 -4.33 -19.24
C ILE A 69 6.17 -4.43 -20.73
N ILE A 70 7.22 -4.41 -21.54
CA ILE A 70 7.18 -4.68 -22.97
C ILE A 70 7.74 -6.09 -23.18
N LYS A 71 7.03 -6.90 -23.96
CA LYS A 71 7.51 -8.20 -24.41
C LYS A 71 8.10 -8.07 -25.82
N VAL A 72 9.31 -8.57 -26.03
CA VAL A 72 9.98 -8.58 -27.34
C VAL A 72 10.31 -10.02 -27.71
N SER A 73 9.95 -10.44 -28.91
CA SER A 73 10.21 -11.81 -29.37
C SER A 73 11.73 -12.06 -29.49
N LYS A 74 12.18 -13.18 -28.93
CA LYS A 74 13.48 -13.74 -29.26
C LYS A 74 13.33 -14.50 -30.57
N HIS A 75 14.08 -14.10 -31.60
CA HIS A 75 14.20 -14.86 -32.85
C HIS A 75 15.01 -16.16 -32.67
N ILE A 76 14.61 -17.00 -31.72
CA ILE A 76 15.27 -18.26 -31.38
C ILE A 76 14.26 -19.38 -31.56
N LYS A 77 14.64 -20.42 -32.32
CA LYS A 77 13.80 -21.62 -32.51
C LYS A 77 13.47 -22.25 -31.15
N ASN A 78 12.19 -22.53 -30.90
CA ASN A 78 11.65 -23.08 -29.65
C ASN A 78 12.49 -24.25 -29.09
N SER A 79 13.40 -23.98 -28.18
CA SER A 79 13.95 -24.97 -27.26
C SER A 79 13.01 -25.11 -26.07
N LYS A 80 12.67 -26.34 -25.67
CA LYS A 80 11.81 -26.62 -24.51
C LYS A 80 12.28 -25.82 -23.29
N ASN A 81 11.34 -25.14 -22.61
CA ASN A 81 11.54 -24.40 -21.36
C ASN A 81 12.31 -23.06 -21.45
N VAL A 82 12.56 -22.52 -22.64
CA VAL A 82 13.11 -21.15 -22.81
C VAL A 82 11.98 -20.20 -23.18
N SER A 83 11.91 -19.04 -22.53
CA SER A 83 10.98 -17.98 -22.93
C SER A 83 11.28 -17.57 -24.36
N SER A 84 10.31 -17.65 -25.28
CA SER A 84 10.42 -17.11 -26.64
C SER A 84 10.42 -15.56 -26.66
N TYR A 85 10.45 -14.93 -25.49
CA TYR A 85 10.35 -13.48 -25.31
C TYR A 85 11.33 -12.98 -24.25
N ASN A 86 11.89 -11.81 -24.51
CA ASN A 86 12.48 -10.94 -23.49
C ASN A 86 11.40 -10.01 -22.94
N TYR A 87 11.49 -9.69 -21.64
CA TYR A 87 10.62 -8.74 -20.97
C TYR A 87 11.45 -7.55 -20.49
N PHE A 88 10.97 -6.35 -20.74
CA PHE A 88 11.63 -5.10 -20.37
C PHE A 88 10.66 -4.20 -19.64
N ILE A 89 11.16 -3.39 -18.69
CA ILE A 89 10.33 -2.38 -18.03
C ILE A 89 9.88 -1.33 -19.05
N ASN A 90 8.59 -0.98 -19.03
CA ASN A 90 8.04 0.06 -19.89
C ASN A 90 8.15 1.44 -19.22
N VAL A 91 9.05 2.28 -19.72
CA VAL A 91 9.27 3.65 -19.24
C VAL A 91 8.16 4.64 -19.65
N GLU A 92 7.38 4.34 -20.69
CA GLU A 92 6.34 5.25 -21.19
C GLU A 92 5.17 5.43 -20.20
N LYS A 93 4.94 4.46 -19.30
CA LYS A 93 3.94 4.58 -18.22
C LYS A 93 4.26 5.71 -17.24
N LEU A 94 5.53 6.09 -17.07
CA LEU A 94 5.94 7.24 -16.25
C LEU A 94 5.51 8.57 -16.89
N GLN A 95 5.54 8.66 -18.22
CA GLN A 95 5.19 9.88 -18.95
C GLN A 95 3.67 10.09 -19.02
N LEU A 96 2.89 9.01 -19.08
CA LEU A 96 1.42 9.06 -19.10
C LEU A 96 0.80 9.54 -17.78
N GLN A 97 1.48 9.37 -16.64
CA GLN A 97 0.99 9.84 -15.34
C GLN A 97 1.39 11.28 -15.00
N ASN A 98 2.45 11.84 -15.59
CA ASN A 98 2.82 13.25 -15.38
C ASN A 98 1.78 14.25 -15.94
N ASN A 99 0.92 13.82 -16.87
CA ASN A 99 -0.15 14.65 -17.44
C ASN A 99 -1.47 14.56 -16.69
N ASN A 100 -1.68 13.54 -15.86
CA ASN A 100 -2.82 13.47 -14.96
C ASN A 100 -2.37 13.98 -13.59
N LYS A 101 -2.84 15.17 -13.22
CA LYS A 101 -2.84 15.64 -11.82
C LYS A 101 -3.75 14.74 -10.97
N ASN A 102 -3.41 13.47 -10.83
CA ASN A 102 -3.93 12.63 -9.77
C ASN A 102 -3.00 12.84 -8.59
N THR A 103 -3.48 13.68 -7.66
CA THR A 103 -3.03 13.76 -6.28
C THR A 103 -2.51 12.40 -5.82
N ILE A 104 -1.20 12.37 -5.56
CA ILE A 104 -0.45 11.24 -5.02
C ILE A 104 -1.14 10.84 -3.72
N ASN A 105 -2.00 9.82 -3.77
CA ASN A 105 -2.77 9.43 -2.60
C ASN A 105 -1.85 8.64 -1.66
N ASN A 106 -1.68 9.17 -0.45
CA ASN A 106 -0.75 8.74 0.58
C ASN A 106 -1.28 7.57 1.41
N ALA A 107 -2.37 6.89 1.02
CA ALA A 107 -3.12 5.95 1.88
C ALA A 107 -2.27 4.99 2.73
N PHE A 108 -1.23 4.33 2.19
CA PHE A 108 -0.33 3.50 3.00
C PHE A 108 0.55 4.31 3.96
N TYR A 109 1.14 5.41 3.49
CA TYR A 109 1.93 6.32 4.33
C TYR A 109 1.06 6.94 5.43
N ASP A 110 -0.17 7.31 5.11
CA ASP A 110 -1.16 7.87 6.03
C ASP A 110 -1.64 6.82 7.04
N ASN A 111 -1.88 5.58 6.62
CA ASN A 111 -2.21 4.46 7.51
C ASN A 111 -1.08 4.22 8.52
N TRP A 112 0.17 4.18 8.05
CA TRP A 112 1.34 4.02 8.93
C TRP A 112 1.56 5.24 9.83
N ASN A 113 1.44 6.45 9.30
CA ASN A 113 1.59 7.67 10.06
C ASN A 113 0.54 7.76 11.16
N LEU A 114 -0.73 7.46 10.85
CA LEU A 114 -1.79 7.47 11.84
C LEU A 114 -1.62 6.34 12.86
N TYR A 115 -1.14 5.16 12.44
CA TYR A 115 -0.79 4.06 13.34
C TYR A 115 0.32 4.45 14.32
N TYR A 116 1.39 5.08 13.85
CA TYR A 116 2.48 5.54 14.71
C TYR A 116 2.04 6.69 15.62
N TYR A 117 1.30 7.67 15.07
CA TYR A 117 0.71 8.76 15.83
C TYR A 117 -0.18 8.27 16.96
N PHE A 118 -0.99 7.23 16.71
CA PHE A 118 -1.83 6.62 17.72
C PHE A 118 -1.02 6.17 18.94
N PHE A 119 0.08 5.44 18.73
CA PHE A 119 0.91 4.93 19.84
C PHE A 119 1.85 5.97 20.43
N GLU A 120 2.15 7.04 19.71
CA GLU A 120 2.82 8.23 20.25
C GLU A 120 1.93 8.93 21.29
N LYS A 121 0.63 9.09 20.99
CA LYS A 121 -0.33 9.77 21.87
C LYS A 121 -0.91 8.88 22.96
N ILE A 122 -1.14 7.61 22.66
CA ILE A 122 -1.74 6.63 23.57
C ILE A 122 -0.78 5.44 23.70
N PRO A 123 0.33 5.60 24.44
CA PRO A 123 1.28 4.52 24.64
C PRO A 123 0.63 3.36 25.42
N THR A 124 1.00 2.13 25.08
CA THR A 124 0.49 0.93 25.75
C THR A 124 1.60 -0.04 26.09
N ASN A 125 1.54 -0.58 27.31
CA ASN A 125 2.45 -1.63 27.77
C ASN A 125 1.94 -3.04 27.41
N LYS A 126 0.73 -3.15 26.84
CA LYS A 126 0.12 -4.42 26.43
C LYS A 126 0.76 -4.90 25.12
N LYS A 127 0.91 -6.21 24.96
CA LYS A 127 1.33 -6.79 23.67
C LYS A 127 0.30 -6.45 22.58
N VAL A 128 0.77 -5.83 21.50
CA VAL A 128 -0.05 -5.42 20.36
C VAL A 128 0.24 -6.31 19.15
N ASP A 129 -0.80 -6.92 18.59
CA ASP A 129 -0.71 -7.52 17.25
C ASP A 129 -0.69 -6.39 16.21
N LYS A 130 0.48 -6.17 15.63
CA LYS A 130 0.73 -5.09 14.67
C LYS A 130 -0.17 -5.18 13.44
N ASN A 131 -0.31 -6.36 12.85
CA ASN A 131 -1.08 -6.54 11.61
C ASN A 131 -2.58 -6.33 11.88
N LEU A 132 -3.07 -6.88 12.99
CA LEU A 132 -4.45 -6.69 13.40
C LEU A 132 -4.77 -5.22 13.62
N ASN A 133 -3.91 -4.47 14.32
CA ASN A 133 -4.18 -3.07 14.67
C ASN A 133 -3.95 -2.11 13.50
N LEU A 134 -2.96 -2.36 12.65
CA LEU A 134 -2.79 -1.59 11.41
C LEU A 134 -4.01 -1.75 10.50
N LYS A 135 -4.57 -2.97 10.39
CA LYS A 135 -5.81 -3.21 9.66
C LYS A 135 -6.97 -2.35 10.18
N GLN A 136 -7.05 -2.08 11.49
CA GLN A 136 -8.12 -1.24 12.04
C GLN A 136 -7.95 0.23 11.66
N ILE A 137 -6.70 0.73 11.61
CA ILE A 137 -6.41 2.08 11.11
C ILE A 137 -6.83 2.21 9.64
N THR A 138 -6.46 1.23 8.81
CA THR A 138 -6.88 1.16 7.41
C THR A 138 -8.41 1.18 7.28
N LEU A 139 -9.12 0.40 8.09
CA LEU A 139 -10.59 0.38 8.04
C LEU A 139 -11.20 1.73 8.46
N LEU A 140 -10.65 2.43 9.45
CA LEU A 140 -11.13 3.77 9.83
C LEU A 140 -10.98 4.79 8.69
N LEU A 141 -9.87 4.73 7.96
CA LEU A 141 -9.55 5.68 6.90
C LEU A 141 -10.27 5.35 5.59
N GLU A 142 -10.32 4.07 5.21
CA GLU A 142 -10.72 3.65 3.86
C GLU A 142 -12.14 3.07 3.81
N PHE A 143 -12.62 2.43 4.88
CA PHE A 143 -13.95 1.82 4.91
C PHE A 143 -14.96 2.68 5.65
N ASP A 144 -14.62 3.13 6.86
CA ASP A 144 -15.46 4.03 7.64
C ASP A 144 -15.34 5.49 7.15
N ASN A 145 -14.35 5.76 6.28
CA ASN A 145 -14.15 7.00 5.54
C ASN A 145 -14.00 8.25 6.43
N TYR A 146 -13.35 8.11 7.58
CA TYR A 146 -13.05 9.23 8.45
C TYR A 146 -11.81 10.01 7.97
N PRO A 147 -11.85 11.35 7.89
CA PRO A 147 -10.68 12.15 7.55
C PRO A 147 -9.54 11.98 8.56
N ILE A 148 -8.28 11.95 8.09
CA ILE A 148 -7.08 11.82 8.96
C ILE A 148 -7.08 12.85 10.09
N LEU A 149 -7.35 14.11 9.77
CA LEU A 149 -7.36 15.20 10.76
C LEU A 149 -8.42 14.96 11.84
N TYR A 150 -9.58 14.44 11.45
CA TYR A 150 -10.65 14.12 12.38
C TYR A 150 -10.24 12.97 13.32
N LEU A 151 -9.66 11.91 12.79
CA LEU A 151 -9.14 10.80 13.60
C LEU A 151 -8.02 11.26 14.55
N LYS A 152 -7.14 12.16 14.12
CA LYS A 152 -6.12 12.75 15.01
C LYS A 152 -6.75 13.51 16.18
N ASN A 153 -7.77 14.33 15.93
CA ASN A 153 -8.48 15.05 16.99
C ASN A 153 -9.14 14.09 18.00
N LEU A 154 -9.71 12.98 17.53
CA LEU A 154 -10.28 11.96 18.42
C LEU A 154 -9.19 11.25 19.24
N ILE A 155 -8.04 10.96 18.63
CA ILE A 155 -6.87 10.37 19.33
C ILE A 155 -6.35 11.34 20.39
N ASP A 156 -6.21 12.62 20.06
CA ASP A 156 -5.75 13.65 21.00
C ASP A 156 -6.74 13.80 22.16
N PHE A 157 -8.05 13.85 21.88
CA PHE A 157 -9.10 13.84 22.89
C PHE A 157 -9.00 12.64 23.85
N VAL A 158 -8.82 11.43 23.32
CA VAL A 158 -8.64 10.24 24.16
C VAL A 158 -7.35 10.34 24.97
N SER A 159 -6.27 10.89 24.41
CA SER A 159 -4.97 10.99 25.06
C SER A 159 -4.96 11.88 26.32
N GLU A 160 -5.89 12.84 26.39
CA GLU A 160 -6.05 13.78 27.51
C GLU A 160 -6.69 13.13 28.76
N ASN A 161 -7.28 11.94 28.65
CA ASN A 161 -8.00 11.28 29.75
C ASN A 161 -7.43 9.88 30.02
N GLU A 162 -6.95 9.64 31.24
CA GLU A 162 -6.34 8.35 31.64
C GLU A 162 -7.29 7.16 31.53
N GLU A 163 -8.57 7.34 31.85
CA GLU A 163 -9.58 6.29 31.75
C GLU A 163 -9.84 5.91 30.28
N LEU A 164 -10.00 6.91 29.41
CA LEU A 164 -10.20 6.69 27.98
C LEU A 164 -8.96 6.07 27.33
N LYS A 165 -7.75 6.50 27.70
CA LYS A 165 -6.50 5.86 27.26
C LYS A 165 -6.47 4.39 27.63
N PHE A 166 -6.86 4.03 28.85
CA PHE A 166 -6.89 2.64 29.28
C PHE A 166 -7.86 1.79 28.44
N LEU A 167 -9.09 2.27 28.24
CA LEU A 167 -10.16 1.60 27.50
C LEU A 167 -9.82 1.47 26.00
N TYR A 168 -9.30 2.53 25.40
CA TYR A 168 -9.07 2.64 23.97
C TYR A 168 -7.58 2.61 23.60
N SER A 169 -6.75 1.95 24.40
CA SER A 169 -5.28 1.85 24.26
C SER A 169 -4.74 1.23 22.96
N ARG A 170 -5.61 0.79 22.03
CA ARG A 170 -5.22 0.11 20.79
C ARG A 170 -6.17 0.48 19.66
N PRO A 171 -5.71 0.58 18.39
CA PRO A 171 -6.57 0.85 17.25
C PRO A 171 -7.79 -0.08 17.14
N LEU A 172 -7.67 -1.35 17.55
CA LEU A 172 -8.80 -2.27 17.60
C LEU A 172 -9.89 -1.88 18.59
N SER A 173 -9.55 -1.56 19.83
CA SER A 173 -10.56 -1.14 20.80
C SER A 173 -11.06 0.27 20.51
N PHE A 174 -10.22 1.13 19.94
CA PHE A 174 -10.60 2.46 19.48
C PHE A 174 -11.67 2.38 18.38
N ARG A 175 -11.39 1.67 17.28
CA ARG A 175 -12.35 1.53 16.16
C ARG A 175 -13.65 0.85 16.60
N LYS A 176 -13.56 -0.20 17.43
CA LYS A 176 -14.74 -0.92 17.91
C LYS A 176 -15.73 0.00 18.63
N ASN A 177 -15.24 1.04 19.30
CA ASN A 177 -16.05 1.97 20.09
C ASN A 177 -16.07 3.39 19.49
N ILE A 178 -15.83 3.52 18.18
CA ILE A 178 -15.64 4.85 17.54
C ILE A 178 -16.84 5.78 17.74
N ASN A 179 -18.07 5.26 17.70
CA ASN A 179 -19.29 6.07 17.88
C ASN A 179 -19.43 6.63 19.30
N GLU A 180 -19.00 5.85 20.31
CA GLU A 180 -18.99 6.32 21.70
C GLU A 180 -17.95 7.44 21.87
N ILE A 181 -16.75 7.24 21.32
CA ILE A 181 -15.67 8.23 21.35
C ILE A 181 -16.11 9.53 20.68
N ILE A 182 -16.77 9.46 19.51
CA ILE A 182 -17.32 10.61 18.80
C ILE A 182 -18.36 11.33 19.67
N SER A 183 -19.29 10.59 20.27
CA SER A 183 -20.34 11.17 21.12
C SER A 183 -19.73 11.94 22.32
N LEU A 184 -18.71 11.37 22.96
CA LEU A 184 -17.98 12.01 24.06
C LEU A 184 -17.22 13.26 23.61
N TYR A 185 -16.58 13.20 22.44
CA TYR A 185 -15.83 14.31 21.85
C TYR A 185 -16.75 15.49 21.50
N GLU A 186 -17.89 15.22 20.86
CA GLU A 186 -18.87 16.23 20.48
C GLU A 186 -19.51 16.89 21.70
N ASN A 187 -19.87 16.12 22.72
CA ASN A 187 -20.41 16.65 23.98
C ASN A 187 -19.43 17.60 24.68
N LYS A 188 -18.12 17.28 24.68
CA LYS A 188 -17.10 18.18 25.24
C LYS A 188 -17.05 19.52 24.49
N ASN A 189 -17.12 19.50 23.17
CA ASN A 189 -17.05 20.71 22.33
C ASN A 189 -18.33 21.57 22.41
N GLN A 190 -19.48 20.98 22.70
CA GLN A 190 -20.72 21.73 22.97
C GLN A 190 -20.67 22.44 24.34
N ILE A 191 -20.02 21.85 25.33
CA ILE A 191 -19.86 22.45 26.67
C ILE A 191 -18.85 23.61 26.65
N THR A 192 -17.82 23.57 25.80
CA THR A 192 -16.86 24.68 25.66
C THR A 192 -17.45 25.86 24.91
N SER A 193 -18.22 25.63 23.84
CA SER A 193 -18.90 26.70 23.08
C SER A 193 -20.00 27.43 23.85
N THR A 194 -20.59 26.80 24.88
CA THR A 194 -21.58 27.44 25.76
C THR A 194 -20.98 28.22 26.93
N LYS A 195 -19.67 28.06 27.21
CA LYS A 195 -18.96 28.81 28.26
C LYS A 195 -18.26 30.08 27.76
N GLU A 196 -18.20 30.27 26.45
CA GLU A 196 -17.56 31.42 25.80
C GLU A 196 -18.58 32.48 25.30
N ASN A 197 -19.87 32.30 25.61
CA ASN A 197 -20.94 33.31 25.45
C ASN A 197 -21.39 33.83 26.81
#